data_AF-A0A4R8ZZD1-F1
#
_entry.id   AF-A0A4R8ZZD1-F1
#
_cell.length_a   1.000
_cell.length_b   1.000
_cell.length_c   1.000
_cell.angle_alpha   90.00
_cell.angle_beta   90.00
_cell.angle_gamma   90.00
#
_symmetry.space_group_name_H-M   'P 1'
#
loop_
_entity.id
_entity.type
_entity.pdbx_description
1 polymer ?
#
loop_
_entity_poly.entity_id
_entity_poly.type
_entity_poly.pdbx_seq_one_letter_code
_entity_poly.pdbx_strand_id
1 'polypeptide(L)'
;MIPPGYHEDPSVIQLHRAIGGYITTFSEMTALMRQMIGEYLAPVDDEFPRPNPLLNIVFATMTAKPISDSFFAMATAVGDLDETGGRIRNALKREVTHNISFRNDLAHADWSLGWVNADTNEPLPSAAYKIKSDEGVPRLTQLDLGTNDVIRQINRLNPLRTVLAAFAGTCRGIQRGESTSVADVLELHRSHPSETFEVRKR
;
A
#
# COMPACT_ATOMS: atom_id res chain seq x y z
N MET A 1 17.34 32.67 -25.08
CA MET A 1 16.47 31.50 -24.91
C MET A 1 16.32 31.30 -23.41
N ILE A 2 15.12 31.44 -22.86
CA ILE A 2 14.91 31.21 -21.42
C ILE A 2 15.02 29.70 -21.23
N PRO A 3 15.93 29.20 -20.37
CA PRO A 3 16.00 27.77 -20.10
C PRO A 3 14.61 27.29 -19.62
N PRO A 4 14.18 26.08 -20.04
CA PRO A 4 12.89 25.54 -19.61
C PRO A 4 12.74 25.65 -18.09
N GLY A 5 11.54 25.99 -17.65
CA GLY A 5 11.25 26.17 -16.23
C GLY A 5 11.55 24.89 -15.45
N TYR A 6 11.90 25.01 -14.17
CA TYR A 6 12.28 23.88 -13.30
C TYR A 6 11.29 22.70 -13.33
N HIS A 7 9.98 22.96 -13.47
CA HIS A 7 8.94 21.93 -13.58
C HIS A 7 8.76 21.34 -14.99
N GLU A 8 9.55 21.77 -15.96
CA GLU A 8 9.48 21.35 -17.35
C GLU A 8 10.50 20.26 -17.69
N ASP A 9 11.47 19.98 -16.80
CA ASP A 9 12.39 18.85 -16.98
C ASP A 9 11.62 17.52 -17.00
N PRO A 10 11.72 16.72 -18.09
CA PRO A 10 10.98 15.47 -18.21
C PRO A 10 11.25 14.47 -17.08
N SER A 11 12.47 14.43 -16.53
CA SER A 11 12.85 13.53 -15.44
C SER A 11 12.17 13.93 -14.12
N VAL A 12 12.08 15.24 -13.85
CA VAL A 12 11.39 15.80 -12.67
C VAL A 12 9.88 15.58 -12.79
N ILE A 13 9.29 15.80 -13.97
CA ILE A 13 7.87 15.52 -14.22
C ILE A 13 7.57 14.03 -13.99
N GLN A 14 8.40 13.14 -14.51
CA GLN A 14 8.21 11.69 -14.36
C GLN A 14 8.27 11.27 -12.90
N LEU A 15 9.22 11.80 -12.12
CA LEU A 15 9.31 11.50 -10.68
C LEU A 15 8.08 11.98 -9.93
N HIS A 16 7.61 13.22 -10.16
CA HIS A 16 6.38 13.72 -9.56
C HIS A 16 5.16 12.84 -9.91
N ARG A 17 5.04 12.42 -11.18
CA ARG A 17 3.97 11.52 -11.62
C ARG A 17 4.07 10.15 -10.94
N ALA A 18 5.27 9.60 -10.81
CA ALA A 18 5.48 8.33 -10.11
C ALA A 18 5.07 8.45 -8.63
N ILE A 19 5.48 9.52 -7.94
CA ILE A 19 5.11 9.78 -6.55
C ILE A 19 3.59 9.87 -6.40
N GLY A 20 2.93 10.71 -7.23
CA GLY A 20 1.47 10.86 -7.21
C GLY A 20 0.74 9.56 -7.54
N GLY A 21 1.24 8.81 -8.52
CA GLY A 21 0.71 7.49 -8.89
C GLY A 21 0.76 6.51 -7.72
N TYR A 22 1.91 6.41 -7.03
CA TYR A 22 2.05 5.55 -5.86
C TYR A 22 1.09 5.95 -4.73
N ILE A 23 1.01 7.24 -4.39
CA ILE A 23 0.10 7.73 -3.32
C ILE A 23 -1.36 7.40 -3.65
N THR A 24 -1.74 7.49 -4.92
CA THR A 24 -3.09 7.17 -5.38
C THR A 24 -3.37 5.67 -5.20
N THR A 25 -2.49 4.81 -5.74
CA THR A 25 -2.65 3.34 -5.61
C THR A 25 -2.66 2.87 -4.16
N PHE A 26 -1.82 3.47 -3.30
CA PHE A 26 -1.82 3.18 -1.86
C PHE A 26 -3.13 3.60 -1.17
N SER A 27 -3.68 4.74 -1.56
CA SER A 27 -4.96 5.22 -1.04
C SER A 27 -6.10 4.30 -1.44
N GLU A 28 -6.09 3.76 -2.67
CA GLU A 28 -7.05 2.75 -3.13
C GLU A 28 -6.96 1.44 -2.34
N MET A 29 -5.75 0.94 -2.05
CA MET A 29 -5.58 -0.23 -1.19
C MET A 29 -6.13 0.02 0.23
N THR A 30 -5.91 1.22 0.77
CA THR A 30 -6.45 1.60 2.09
C THR A 30 -7.97 1.72 2.07
N ALA A 31 -8.54 2.27 0.99
CA ALA A 31 -9.98 2.37 0.79
C ALA A 31 -10.63 0.98 0.69
N LEU A 32 -10.00 0.04 -0.03
CA LEU A 32 -10.42 -1.36 -0.08
C LEU A 32 -10.47 -1.97 1.33
N MET A 33 -9.42 -1.83 2.14
CA MET A 33 -9.43 -2.37 3.51
C MET A 33 -10.56 -1.77 4.37
N ARG A 34 -10.84 -0.46 4.24
CA ARG A 34 -11.97 0.20 4.93
C ARG A 34 -13.32 -0.37 4.48
N GLN A 35 -13.50 -0.58 3.19
CA GLN A 35 -14.70 -1.18 2.62
C GLN A 35 -14.91 -2.59 3.19
N MET A 36 -13.87 -3.43 3.17
CA MET A 36 -13.94 -4.81 3.66
C MET A 36 -14.23 -4.89 5.16
N ILE A 37 -13.67 -3.98 5.97
CA ILE A 37 -14.06 -3.86 7.38
C ILE A 37 -15.56 -3.59 7.52
N GLY A 38 -16.11 -2.67 6.71
CA GLY A 38 -17.54 -2.39 6.69
C GLY A 38 -18.37 -3.61 6.31
N GLU A 39 -17.94 -4.37 5.30
CA GLU A 39 -18.60 -5.60 4.86
C GLU A 39 -18.58 -6.69 5.94
N TYR A 40 -17.46 -6.89 6.65
CA TYR A 40 -17.38 -7.86 7.75
C TYR A 40 -18.31 -7.57 8.92
N LEU A 41 -18.55 -6.28 9.17
CA LEU A 41 -19.46 -5.80 10.22
C LEU A 41 -20.92 -5.78 9.79
N ALA A 42 -21.21 -5.87 8.49
CA ALA A 42 -22.56 -5.90 7.97
C ALA A 42 -23.23 -7.27 8.19
N PRO A 43 -24.57 -7.32 8.29
CA PRO A 43 -25.31 -8.58 8.35
C PRO A 43 -24.88 -9.54 7.23
N VAL A 44 -24.72 -10.81 7.56
CA VAL A 44 -24.19 -11.83 6.64
C VAL A 44 -25.06 -11.98 5.38
N ASP A 45 -26.37 -11.86 5.57
CA ASP A 45 -27.40 -11.99 4.52
C ASP A 45 -27.48 -10.77 3.59
N ASP A 46 -26.78 -9.68 3.91
CA ASP A 46 -26.69 -8.51 3.02
C ASP A 46 -25.57 -8.74 2.00
N GLU A 47 -25.96 -8.96 0.75
CA GLU A 47 -25.03 -9.16 -0.36
C GLU A 47 -24.28 -7.86 -0.70
N PHE A 48 -24.96 -6.72 -0.62
CA PHE A 48 -24.46 -5.40 -1.02
C PHE A 48 -24.67 -4.35 0.08
N PRO A 49 -23.96 -4.48 1.21
CA PRO A 49 -24.17 -3.61 2.34
C PRO A 49 -23.82 -2.16 2.00
N ARG A 50 -24.72 -1.26 2.38
CA ARG A 50 -24.50 0.18 2.18
C ARG A 50 -23.36 0.66 3.09
N PRO A 51 -22.51 1.60 2.63
CA PRO A 51 -21.48 2.20 3.47
C PRO A 51 -22.06 2.79 4.75
N ASN A 52 -21.51 2.44 5.90
CA ASN A 52 -21.93 3.00 7.19
C ASN A 52 -21.32 4.40 7.39
N PRO A 53 -22.13 5.48 7.49
CA PRO A 53 -21.60 6.84 7.65
C PRO A 53 -20.75 7.03 8.91
N LEU A 54 -21.05 6.33 10.01
CA LEU A 54 -20.28 6.41 11.24
C LEU A 54 -18.89 5.79 11.07
N LEU A 55 -18.81 4.66 10.38
CA LEU A 55 -17.51 4.04 10.05
C LEU A 55 -16.70 4.96 9.13
N ASN A 56 -17.33 5.64 8.17
CA ASN A 56 -16.64 6.60 7.31
C ASN A 56 -16.02 7.76 8.12
N ILE A 57 -16.74 8.29 9.11
CA ILE A 57 -16.23 9.33 10.00
C ILE A 57 -15.03 8.82 10.82
N VAL A 58 -15.15 7.62 11.40
CA VAL A 58 -14.07 7.00 12.16
C VAL A 58 -12.84 6.80 11.27
N PHE A 59 -13.01 6.19 10.09
CA PHE A 59 -11.92 5.91 9.16
C PHE A 59 -11.26 7.15 8.58
N ALA A 60 -11.98 8.27 8.45
CA ALA A 60 -11.42 9.53 7.99
C ALA A 60 -10.31 10.05 8.91
N THR A 61 -10.37 9.72 10.21
CA THR A 61 -9.36 10.14 11.20
C THR A 61 -8.22 9.13 11.38
N MET A 62 -8.35 7.92 10.80
CA MET A 62 -7.39 6.85 11.00
C MET A 62 -6.26 6.88 9.97
N THR A 63 -5.03 6.68 10.44
CA THR A 63 -3.88 6.40 9.58
C THR A 63 -3.93 4.96 9.04
N ALA A 64 -3.08 4.65 8.07
CA ALA A 64 -3.12 3.35 7.37
C ALA A 64 -2.83 2.15 8.28
N LYS A 65 -1.98 2.30 9.31
CA LYS A 65 -1.62 1.18 10.21
C LYS A 65 -2.83 0.69 11.03
N PRO A 66 -3.55 1.54 11.78
CA PRO A 66 -4.78 1.13 12.45
C PRO A 66 -5.82 0.49 11.53
N ILE A 67 -5.97 0.97 10.29
CA ILE A 67 -6.86 0.37 9.29
C ILE A 67 -6.41 -1.04 8.92
N SER A 68 -5.12 -1.22 8.61
CA SER A 68 -4.56 -2.53 8.28
C SER A 68 -4.68 -3.52 9.43
N ASP A 69 -4.40 -3.10 10.66
CA ASP A 69 -4.51 -3.96 11.83
C ASP A 69 -5.97 -4.42 12.06
N SER A 70 -6.93 -3.50 11.97
CA SER A 70 -8.36 -3.82 12.08
C SER A 70 -8.83 -4.75 10.96
N PHE A 71 -8.40 -4.50 9.71
CA PHE A 71 -8.73 -5.36 8.57
C PHE A 71 -8.28 -6.80 8.81
N PHE A 72 -7.01 -7.03 9.16
CA PHE A 72 -6.50 -8.38 9.37
C PHE A 72 -7.06 -9.05 10.63
N ALA A 73 -7.36 -8.27 11.68
CA ALA A 73 -8.02 -8.80 12.88
C ALA A 73 -9.43 -9.31 12.55
N MET A 74 -10.23 -8.51 11.84
CA MET A 74 -11.58 -8.90 11.43
C MET A 74 -11.57 -10.05 10.44
N ALA A 75 -10.71 -10.02 9.42
CA ALA A 75 -10.55 -11.12 8.48
C ALA A 75 -10.22 -12.45 9.19
N THR A 76 -9.40 -12.41 10.25
CA THR A 76 -9.13 -13.59 11.09
C THR A 76 -10.37 -14.07 11.82
N ALA A 77 -11.16 -13.14 12.38
CA ALA A 77 -12.34 -13.49 13.15
C ALA A 77 -13.48 -14.05 12.29
N VAL A 78 -13.68 -13.50 11.08
CA VAL A 78 -14.79 -13.90 10.20
C VAL A 78 -14.44 -15.06 9.27
N GLY A 79 -13.16 -15.19 8.90
CA GLY A 79 -12.70 -16.19 7.94
C GLY A 79 -12.35 -17.55 8.55
N ASP A 80 -12.51 -17.73 9.87
CA ASP A 80 -12.17 -18.95 10.63
C ASP A 80 -10.90 -19.66 10.10
N LEU A 81 -9.82 -18.87 9.99
CA LEU A 81 -8.67 -19.25 9.18
C LEU A 81 -7.93 -20.44 9.80
N ASP A 82 -7.76 -21.50 9.01
CA ASP A 82 -6.88 -22.61 9.33
C ASP A 82 -5.39 -22.18 9.33
N GLU A 83 -4.48 -23.13 9.58
CA GLU A 83 -3.05 -22.84 9.63
C GLU A 83 -2.53 -22.22 8.31
N THR A 84 -3.03 -22.72 7.17
CA THR A 84 -2.64 -22.22 5.84
C THR A 84 -3.14 -20.80 5.61
N GLY A 85 -4.41 -20.53 5.91
CA GLY A 85 -5.02 -19.20 5.87
C GLY A 85 -4.32 -18.21 6.79
N GLY A 86 -3.91 -18.65 7.99
CA GLY A 86 -3.10 -17.87 8.91
C GLY A 86 -1.74 -17.47 8.36
N ARG A 87 -1.05 -18.38 7.65
CA ARG A 87 0.23 -18.10 6.98
C ARG A 87 0.05 -17.08 5.84
N ILE A 88 -0.99 -17.25 5.03
CA ILE A 88 -1.35 -16.33 3.94
C ILE A 88 -1.62 -14.94 4.50
N ARG A 89 -2.50 -14.82 5.50
CA ARG A 89 -2.80 -13.56 6.19
C ARG A 89 -1.53 -12.89 6.69
N ASN A 90 -0.63 -13.63 7.33
CA ASN A 90 0.62 -13.08 7.84
C ASN A 90 1.55 -12.58 6.72
N ALA A 91 1.59 -13.26 5.57
CA ALA A 91 2.34 -12.80 4.41
C ALA A 91 1.75 -11.49 3.87
N LEU A 92 0.44 -11.41 3.65
CA LEU A 92 -0.24 -10.20 3.19
C LEU A 92 -0.04 -9.03 4.16
N LYS A 93 -0.14 -9.29 5.47
CA LYS A 93 0.10 -8.27 6.50
C LYS A 93 1.51 -7.70 6.43
N ARG A 94 2.52 -8.54 6.18
CA ARG A 94 3.91 -8.06 6.01
C ARG A 94 4.05 -7.15 4.78
N GLU A 95 3.47 -7.54 3.65
CA GLU A 95 3.51 -6.73 2.42
C GLU A 95 2.78 -5.39 2.57
N VAL A 96 1.62 -5.38 3.22
CA VAL A 96 0.89 -4.13 3.54
C VAL A 96 1.72 -3.26 4.50
N THR A 97 2.34 -3.85 5.51
CA THR A 97 3.20 -3.13 6.46
C THR A 97 4.42 -2.51 5.76
N HIS A 98 5.03 -3.23 4.82
CA HIS A 98 6.11 -2.72 3.99
C HIS A 98 5.67 -1.49 3.18
N ASN A 99 4.50 -1.57 2.53
CA ASN A 99 3.95 -0.45 1.78
C ASN A 99 3.56 0.74 2.66
N ILE A 100 3.04 0.51 3.86
CA ILE A 100 2.81 1.60 4.83
C ILE A 100 4.12 2.31 5.17
N SER A 101 5.20 1.55 5.41
CA SER A 101 6.52 2.13 5.67
C SER A 101 7.02 2.93 4.48
N PHE A 102 6.97 2.37 3.28
CA PHE A 102 7.43 3.05 2.06
C PHE A 102 6.61 4.32 1.79
N ARG A 103 5.28 4.27 1.95
CA ARG A 103 4.42 5.46 1.85
C ARG A 103 4.85 6.55 2.84
N ASN A 104 5.16 6.18 4.07
CA ASN A 104 5.61 7.14 5.08
C ASN A 104 6.96 7.73 4.71
N ASP A 105 7.88 6.92 4.20
CA ASP A 105 9.17 7.41 3.68
C ASP A 105 8.95 8.39 2.51
N LEU A 106 8.05 8.07 1.57
CA LEU A 106 7.72 8.94 0.43
C LEU A 106 7.08 10.26 0.86
N ALA A 107 6.10 10.20 1.77
CA ALA A 107 5.27 11.34 2.16
C ALA A 107 5.91 12.26 3.21
N HIS A 108 6.89 11.75 3.97
CA HIS A 108 7.56 12.50 5.04
C HIS A 108 9.04 12.75 4.76
N ALA A 109 9.53 12.40 3.57
CA ALA A 109 10.86 12.78 3.15
C ALA A 109 10.93 14.25 2.75
N ASP A 110 12.08 14.85 3.00
CA ASP A 110 12.47 16.12 2.42
C ASP A 110 13.02 15.88 1.02
N TRP A 111 12.24 16.30 0.03
CA TRP A 111 12.54 16.12 -1.38
C TRP A 111 13.31 17.32 -1.94
N SER A 112 14.43 17.04 -2.59
CA SER A 112 15.17 17.99 -3.42
C SER A 112 15.07 17.55 -4.88
N LEU A 113 14.16 18.15 -5.63
CA LEU A 113 13.88 17.83 -7.04
C LEU A 113 14.17 19.04 -7.92
N GLY A 114 14.89 18.84 -9.03
CA GLY A 114 15.12 19.88 -10.04
C GLY A 114 15.89 21.12 -9.56
N TRP A 115 16.67 20.99 -8.48
CA TRP A 115 17.57 22.03 -8.02
C TRP A 115 18.76 22.16 -8.97
N VAL A 116 19.30 23.37 -9.09
CA VAL A 116 20.56 23.63 -9.81
C VAL A 116 21.60 24.17 -8.84
N ASN A 117 22.87 23.89 -9.10
CA ASN A 117 23.97 24.50 -8.39
C ASN A 117 23.97 26.02 -8.68
N ALA A 118 24.00 26.85 -7.64
CA ALA A 118 23.92 28.30 -7.80
C ALA A 118 25.14 28.91 -8.52
N ASP A 119 26.31 28.29 -8.38
CA ASP A 119 27.57 28.79 -8.94
C ASP A 119 27.78 28.29 -10.38
N THR A 120 27.43 27.02 -10.66
CA THR A 120 27.67 26.39 -11.96
C THR A 120 26.42 26.34 -12.86
N ASN A 121 25.24 26.60 -12.31
CA ASN A 121 23.93 26.42 -12.96
C ASN A 121 23.70 24.99 -13.49
N GLU A 122 24.45 24.00 -13.00
CA GLU A 122 24.31 22.60 -13.36
C GLU A 122 23.19 21.93 -12.54
N PRO A 123 22.40 21.01 -13.14
CA PRO A 123 21.38 20.26 -12.42
C PRO A 123 21.97 19.41 -11.28
N LEU A 124 21.35 19.47 -10.11
CA LEU A 124 21.61 18.57 -9.00
C LEU A 124 20.75 17.31 -9.12
N PRO A 125 21.28 16.14 -8.74
CA PRO A 125 20.50 14.91 -8.73
C PRO A 125 19.32 15.02 -7.78
N SER A 126 18.21 14.38 -8.15
CA SER A 126 17.06 14.27 -7.25
C SER A 126 17.44 13.49 -6.00
N ALA A 127 17.00 13.97 -4.84
CA ALA A 127 17.26 13.31 -3.57
C ALA A 127 16.05 13.37 -2.64
N ALA A 128 15.91 12.35 -1.81
CA ALA A 128 14.93 12.25 -0.74
C ALA A 128 15.65 11.95 0.57
N TYR A 129 15.45 12.79 1.57
CA TYR A 129 16.07 12.63 2.87
C TYR A 129 15.02 12.40 3.94
N LYS A 130 15.32 11.49 4.86
CA LYS A 130 14.56 11.27 6.07
C LYS A 130 15.29 11.92 7.23
N ILE A 131 14.61 12.83 7.91
CA ILE A 131 15.12 13.44 9.14
C ILE A 131 14.51 12.72 10.33
N LYS A 132 15.36 12.18 11.21
CA LYS A 132 14.95 11.62 12.49
C LYS A 132 15.87 12.13 13.59
N SER A 133 15.28 12.61 14.67
CA SER A 133 16.03 12.96 15.88
C SER A 133 16.36 11.68 16.65
N ASP A 134 17.63 11.50 16.97
CA ASP A 134 18.14 10.44 17.84
C ASP A 134 18.93 11.11 18.96
N GLU A 135 18.55 10.85 20.22
CA GLU A 135 19.12 11.53 21.41
C GLU A 135 19.12 13.07 21.34
N GLY A 136 18.12 13.64 20.66
CA GLY A 136 17.99 15.09 20.47
C GLY A 136 18.81 15.66 19.30
N VAL A 137 19.57 14.84 18.59
CA VAL A 137 20.37 15.23 17.42
C VAL A 137 19.65 14.81 16.12
N PRO A 138 19.35 15.75 15.21
CA PRO A 138 18.81 15.40 13.90
C PRO A 138 19.81 14.58 13.09
N ARG A 139 19.41 13.39 12.65
CA ARG A 139 20.13 12.58 11.67
C ARG A 139 19.41 12.64 10.34
N LEU A 140 20.15 12.99 9.29
CA LEU A 140 19.69 12.92 7.91
C LEU A 140 20.09 11.57 7.32
N THR A 141 19.13 10.86 6.75
CA THR A 141 19.35 9.60 6.03
C THR A 141 18.84 9.76 4.61
N GLN A 142 19.71 9.58 3.62
CA GLN A 142 19.31 9.53 2.22
C GLN A 142 18.53 8.23 1.96
N LEU A 143 17.38 8.34 1.30
CA LEU A 143 16.47 7.22 1.04
C LEU A 143 16.69 6.54 -0.32
N ASP A 144 17.60 7.08 -1.14
CA ASP A 144 17.94 6.60 -2.49
C ASP A 144 16.70 6.31 -3.36
N LEU A 145 15.71 7.22 -3.32
CA LEU A 145 14.46 7.09 -4.06
C LEU A 145 14.55 7.77 -5.42
N GLY A 146 14.59 6.97 -6.49
CA GLY A 146 14.43 7.44 -7.87
C GLY A 146 13.06 7.09 -8.47
N THR A 147 12.81 7.58 -9.68
CA THR A 147 11.58 7.31 -10.44
C THR A 147 11.32 5.80 -10.58
N ASN A 148 12.36 5.03 -10.91
CA ASN A 148 12.25 3.59 -11.12
C ASN A 148 11.93 2.84 -9.81
N ASP A 149 12.40 3.32 -8.67
CA ASP A 149 12.11 2.72 -7.37
C ASP A 149 10.65 2.91 -6.99
N VAL A 150 10.11 4.11 -7.22
CA VAL A 150 8.69 4.40 -7.00
C VAL A 150 7.81 3.57 -7.96
N ILE A 151 8.17 3.50 -9.25
CA ILE A 151 7.45 2.66 -10.23
C ILE A 151 7.46 1.18 -9.83
N ARG A 152 8.60 0.66 -9.37
CA ARG A 152 8.70 -0.72 -8.88
C ARG A 152 7.73 -0.98 -7.73
N GLN A 153 7.59 -0.01 -6.82
CA GLN A 153 6.65 -0.13 -5.70
C GLN A 153 5.19 -0.07 -6.17
N ILE A 154 4.85 0.76 -7.17
CA ILE A 154 3.52 0.73 -7.80
C ILE A 154 3.22 -0.65 -8.39
N ASN A 155 4.16 -1.21 -9.15
CA ASN A 155 4.01 -2.51 -9.80
C ASN A 155 3.84 -3.66 -8.80
N ARG A 156 4.38 -3.53 -7.57
CA ARG A 156 4.16 -4.50 -6.48
C ARG A 156 2.81 -4.29 -5.77
N LEU A 157 2.42 -3.03 -5.60
CA LEU A 157 1.22 -2.67 -4.85
C LEU A 157 -0.08 -3.03 -5.59
N ASN A 158 -0.09 -2.94 -6.91
CA ASN A 158 -1.26 -3.28 -7.74
C ASN A 158 -1.69 -4.77 -7.58
N PRO A 159 -0.80 -5.76 -7.80
CA PRO A 159 -1.12 -7.17 -7.54
C PRO A 159 -1.51 -7.41 -6.08
N LEU A 160 -0.82 -6.78 -5.12
CA LEU A 160 -1.13 -6.92 -3.70
C LEU A 160 -2.57 -6.49 -3.40
N ARG A 161 -3.05 -5.39 -4.00
CA ARG A 161 -4.44 -4.94 -3.83
C ARG A 161 -5.43 -5.99 -4.34
N THR A 162 -5.19 -6.57 -5.51
CA THR A 162 -6.04 -7.63 -6.08
C THR A 162 -6.08 -8.85 -5.16
N VAL A 163 -4.92 -9.30 -4.69
CA VAL A 163 -4.81 -10.42 -3.76
C VAL A 163 -5.49 -10.13 -2.42
N LEU A 164 -5.39 -8.90 -1.90
CA LEU A 164 -6.10 -8.49 -0.69
C LEU A 164 -7.61 -8.51 -0.88
N ALA A 165 -8.13 -8.06 -2.02
CA ALA A 165 -9.56 -8.09 -2.32
C ALA A 165 -10.07 -9.54 -2.38
N ALA A 166 -9.34 -10.42 -3.06
CA ALA A 166 -9.67 -11.84 -3.15
C ALA A 166 -9.65 -12.51 -1.78
N PHE A 167 -8.57 -12.34 -1.01
CA PHE A 167 -8.47 -12.83 0.36
C PHE A 167 -9.64 -12.34 1.22
N ALA A 168 -10.00 -11.06 1.09
CA ALA A 168 -11.05 -10.47 1.89
C ALA A 168 -12.43 -11.03 1.55
N GLY A 169 -12.72 -11.16 0.24
CA GLY A 169 -13.94 -11.78 -0.28
C GLY A 169 -14.08 -13.23 0.16
N THR A 170 -12.98 -14.01 0.16
CA THR A 170 -13.00 -15.39 0.67
C THR A 170 -13.34 -15.44 2.16
N CYS A 171 -12.74 -14.56 2.98
CA CYS A 171 -13.09 -14.50 4.41
C CYS A 171 -14.58 -14.16 4.61
N ARG A 172 -15.15 -13.28 3.77
CA ARG A 172 -16.59 -12.98 3.80
C ARG A 172 -17.45 -14.16 3.33
N GLY A 173 -17.00 -14.91 2.32
CA GLY A 173 -17.68 -16.13 1.87
C GLY A 173 -17.72 -17.19 2.97
N ILE A 174 -16.61 -17.42 3.68
CA ILE A 174 -16.56 -18.31 4.84
C ILE A 174 -17.52 -17.83 5.93
N GLN A 175 -17.55 -16.52 6.21
CA GLN A 175 -18.51 -15.93 7.15
C GLN A 175 -19.98 -16.20 6.76
N ARG A 176 -20.27 -16.31 5.45
CA ARG A 176 -21.57 -16.67 4.88
C ARG A 176 -21.86 -18.18 4.87
N GLY A 177 -20.93 -19.01 5.34
CA GLY A 177 -21.06 -20.47 5.31
C GLY A 177 -20.74 -21.10 3.96
N GLU A 178 -20.08 -20.37 3.05
CA GLU A 178 -19.61 -20.93 1.78
C GLU A 178 -18.44 -21.90 2.05
N SER A 179 -18.46 -23.06 1.38
CA SER A 179 -17.38 -24.05 1.45
C SER A 179 -16.21 -23.63 0.55
N THR A 180 -15.55 -22.53 0.90
CA THR A 180 -14.40 -21.97 0.18
C THR A 180 -13.15 -21.95 1.07
N SER A 181 -11.98 -22.14 0.48
CA SER A 181 -10.70 -22.01 1.17
C SER A 181 -9.91 -20.81 0.63
N VAL A 182 -9.26 -20.10 1.55
CA VAL A 182 -8.33 -19.02 1.20
C VAL A 182 -7.19 -19.50 0.30
N ALA A 183 -6.78 -20.77 0.42
CA ALA A 183 -5.74 -21.34 -0.42
C ALA A 183 -6.17 -21.42 -1.90
N ASP A 184 -7.38 -21.92 -2.15
CA ASP A 184 -7.88 -22.21 -3.50
C ASP A 184 -8.04 -20.93 -4.34
N VAL A 185 -8.52 -19.86 -3.72
CA VAL A 185 -8.73 -18.57 -4.39
C VAL A 185 -7.41 -17.88 -4.73
N LEU A 186 -6.36 -18.09 -3.94
CA LEU A 186 -5.05 -17.48 -4.16
C LEU A 186 -4.15 -18.26 -5.12
N GLU A 187 -4.34 -19.57 -5.25
CA GLU A 187 -3.68 -20.37 -6.29
C GLU A 187 -4.15 -19.99 -7.71
N LEU A 188 -5.42 -19.57 -7.86
CA LEU A 188 -5.96 -19.01 -9.10
C LEU A 188 -5.31 -17.66 -9.47
N HIS A 189 -4.96 -16.83 -8.49
CA HIS A 189 -4.24 -15.58 -8.76
C HIS A 189 -2.75 -15.80 -9.09
N ARG A 190 -2.12 -16.86 -8.59
CA ARG A 190 -0.75 -17.23 -8.99
C ARG A 190 -0.63 -17.70 -10.44
N SER A 191 -1.67 -18.34 -10.96
CA SER A 191 -1.70 -18.91 -12.32
C SER A 191 -1.95 -17.85 -13.41
N HIS A 192 -2.19 -16.59 -13.03
CA HIS A 192 -2.16 -15.42 -13.90
C HIS A 192 -1.14 -14.37 -13.40
N PRO A 193 0.18 -14.66 -13.49
CA PRO A 193 1.19 -13.82 -12.89
C PRO A 193 1.63 -12.69 -13.83
N SER A 194 1.37 -11.46 -13.41
CA SER A 194 2.43 -10.46 -13.41
C SER A 194 3.13 -10.53 -12.04
N GLU A 195 4.11 -11.44 -11.95
CA GLU A 195 5.14 -11.61 -10.90
C GLU A 195 4.74 -12.13 -9.49
N THR A 196 4.88 -13.45 -9.36
CA THR A 196 5.48 -14.26 -8.26
C THR A 196 5.28 -13.84 -6.79
N PHE A 197 4.27 -14.43 -6.14
CA PHE A 197 4.33 -14.75 -4.71
C PHE A 197 4.95 -16.13 -4.53
N GLU A 198 6.16 -16.28 -4.01
CA GLU A 198 6.67 -17.60 -3.58
C GLU A 198 6.32 -17.84 -2.10
N VAL A 199 5.48 -18.85 -1.84
CA VAL A 199 5.31 -19.40 -0.48
C VAL A 199 6.30 -20.55 -0.39
N ARG A 200 7.42 -20.31 0.28
CA ARG A 200 8.39 -21.37 0.58
C ARG A 200 7.74 -22.39 1.52
N LYS A 201 7.56 -23.62 1.04
CA LYS A 201 7.31 -24.79 1.90
C LYS A 201 8.59 -25.03 2.73
N ARG A 202 8.46 -25.01 4.05
CA ARG A 202 9.41 -25.63 4.97
C ARG A 202 8.70 -26.79 5.64
#